data_AF-A0A669EK59-F1
#
_entry.id   AF-A0A669EK59-F1
#
_cell.length_a   1.000
_cell.length_b   1.000
_cell.length_c   1.000
_cell.angle_alpha   90.00
_cell.angle_beta   90.00
_cell.angle_gamma   90.00
#
_symmetry.space_group_name_H-M   'P 1'
#
loop_
_entity.id
_entity.type
_entity.pdbx_description
1 polymer ?
#
loop_
_entity_poly.entity_id
_entity_poly.type
_entity_poly.pdbx_seq_one_letter_code
_entity_poly.pdbx_strand_id
1 'polypeptide(L)'
;CISLDCSLKDDDSGDHDQDQGSPKDGEKEKNEDEEKEQNTSKKKVEQFWRFYSHMIRPGDLTGHSDFHLFKEGIKPMWEDDANKMGGKWIIRLRKGLASRCWENLILAMLGEQFMVGEEICGAVVSVRFQEDIISIWNKTASDQATTARIRDTLRRVLNLPPNTIMEYKTHTDSIKYVCLLLFLFSSPAFLSLQLFHKPACSHIFSNQRGDERVHLHVAFSMACF
;
A
#
# COMPACT_ATOMS: atom_id res chain seq x y z
N CYS A 1 11.61 6.59 -4.20
CA CYS A 1 11.84 6.97 -2.78
C CYS A 1 10.57 6.83 -1.95
N ILE A 2 10.50 5.82 -1.08
CA ILE A 2 9.41 5.66 -0.10
C ILE A 2 9.93 6.23 1.23
N SER A 3 9.30 7.31 1.71
CA SER A 3 9.42 7.73 3.10
C SER A 3 8.22 7.15 3.84
N LEU A 4 8.51 6.34 4.84
CA LEU A 4 7.52 5.93 5.82
C LEU A 4 7.41 7.10 6.79
N ASP A 5 6.41 7.96 6.60
CA ASP A 5 6.17 9.08 7.52
C ASP A 5 5.72 8.52 8.88
N CYS A 6 6.69 8.29 9.76
CA CYS A 6 6.51 8.33 11.20
C CYS A 6 7.15 9.64 11.65
N SER A 7 6.34 10.71 11.66
CA SER A 7 6.72 12.01 12.18
C SER A 7 7.17 11.89 13.65
N LEU A 8 8.48 11.88 13.86
CA LEU A 8 9.11 12.24 15.12
C LEU A 8 10.09 13.37 14.78
N LYS A 9 9.76 14.56 15.26
CA LYS A 9 10.62 15.74 15.21
C LYS A 9 11.75 15.52 16.19
N ASP A 10 12.97 15.36 15.69
CA ASP A 10 14.16 15.61 16.50
C ASP A 10 14.40 17.13 16.46
N ASP A 11 13.96 17.80 17.52
CA ASP A 11 14.47 19.12 17.86
C ASP A 11 15.90 18.92 18.37
N ASP A 12 16.92 19.33 17.59
CA ASP A 12 18.18 19.73 18.21
C ASP A 12 18.81 20.93 17.49
N SER A 13 19.21 21.85 18.34
CA SER A 13 19.65 23.21 18.08
C SER A 13 21.17 23.28 18.19
N GLY A 14 21.85 23.96 17.26
CA GLY A 14 23.26 24.30 17.47
C GLY A 14 23.96 24.87 16.24
N ASP A 15 24.07 26.20 16.23
CA ASP A 15 25.00 26.96 15.39
C ASP A 15 26.46 26.60 15.71
N HIS A 16 27.33 26.51 14.70
CA HIS A 16 28.63 27.20 14.74
C HIS A 16 29.28 27.32 13.35
N ASP A 17 29.48 28.55 12.89
CA ASP A 17 30.37 28.93 11.78
C ASP A 17 31.84 28.69 12.11
N GLN A 18 32.61 28.21 11.11
CA GLN A 18 33.91 28.81 10.74
C GLN A 18 34.45 28.29 9.39
N ASP A 19 34.87 29.25 8.57
CA ASP A 19 35.47 29.14 7.23
C ASP A 19 37.00 28.92 7.29
N GLN A 20 37.57 28.16 6.34
CA GLN A 20 38.84 28.45 5.63
C GLN A 20 39.27 27.34 4.63
N GLY A 21 39.15 27.63 3.33
CA GLY A 21 40.29 27.71 2.38
C GLY A 21 41.02 26.48 1.79
N SER A 22 40.75 26.23 0.49
CA SER A 22 41.68 25.88 -0.64
C SER A 22 41.70 24.44 -1.22
N PRO A 23 41.88 24.28 -2.56
CA PRO A 23 41.33 23.16 -3.33
C PRO A 23 42.35 22.05 -3.69
N LYS A 24 41.86 20.80 -3.74
CA LYS A 24 42.49 19.67 -4.46
C LYS A 24 41.37 18.89 -5.16
N ASP A 25 40.97 19.44 -6.30
CA ASP A 25 39.82 19.04 -7.10
C ASP A 25 40.00 17.68 -7.79
N GLY A 26 38.95 16.86 -7.74
CA GLY A 26 38.62 15.95 -8.84
C GLY A 26 38.24 14.51 -8.47
N GLU A 27 38.87 13.89 -7.49
CA GLU A 27 38.71 12.43 -7.24
C GLU A 27 38.15 12.04 -5.87
N LYS A 28 38.12 12.96 -4.88
CA LYS A 28 37.58 12.66 -3.55
C LYS A 28 36.08 12.92 -3.39
N GLU A 29 35.55 13.98 -4.00
CA GLU A 29 34.11 14.32 -3.91
C GLU A 29 33.21 13.24 -4.50
N LYS A 30 33.67 12.55 -5.56
CA LYS A 30 32.89 11.52 -6.24
C LYS A 30 32.63 10.28 -5.37
N ASN A 31 33.53 9.98 -4.43
CA ASN A 31 33.39 8.83 -3.53
C ASN A 31 32.52 9.15 -2.30
N GLU A 32 32.55 10.39 -1.82
CA GLU A 32 31.79 10.80 -0.62
C GLU A 32 30.28 10.88 -0.90
N ASP A 33 29.88 11.36 -2.08
CA ASP A 33 28.47 11.42 -2.49
C ASP A 33 27.87 10.02 -2.73
N GLU A 34 28.62 9.14 -3.42
CA GLU A 34 28.21 7.74 -3.64
C GLU A 34 28.09 6.97 -2.31
N GLU A 35 29.02 7.19 -1.37
CA GLU A 35 28.97 6.56 -0.04
C GLU A 35 27.79 7.09 0.79
N LYS A 36 27.46 8.38 0.70
CA LYS A 36 26.32 9.00 1.38
C LYS A 36 24.97 8.51 0.83
N GLU A 37 24.84 8.37 -0.49
CA GLU A 37 23.64 7.83 -1.12
C GLU A 37 23.47 6.34 -0.79
N GLN A 38 24.56 5.58 -0.82
CA GLN A 38 24.56 4.17 -0.46
C GLN A 38 24.22 3.95 1.02
N ASN A 39 24.74 4.79 1.91
CA ASN A 39 24.38 4.76 3.34
C ASN A 39 22.92 5.16 3.58
N THR A 40 22.38 6.12 2.82
CA THR A 40 20.97 6.49 2.89
C THR A 40 20.05 5.35 2.45
N SER A 41 20.42 4.65 1.37
CA SER A 41 19.69 3.46 0.89
C SER A 41 19.70 2.33 1.92
N LYS A 42 20.87 2.02 2.52
CA LYS A 42 21.00 1.02 3.59
C LYS A 42 20.09 1.35 4.78
N LYS A 43 20.10 2.60 5.25
CA LYS A 43 19.23 3.05 6.36
C LYS A 43 17.74 2.84 6.08
N LYS A 44 17.27 3.10 4.85
CA LYS A 44 15.86 2.90 4.45
C LYS A 44 15.46 1.43 4.48
N VAL A 45 16.33 0.53 4.01
CA VAL A 45 16.07 -0.92 4.04
C VAL A 45 16.02 -1.44 5.48
N GLU A 46 16.95 -1.00 6.34
CA GLU A 46 16.94 -1.38 7.76
C GLU A 46 15.68 -0.88 8.49
N GLN A 47 15.29 0.38 8.24
CA GLN A 47 14.05 0.93 8.79
C GLN A 47 12.84 0.11 8.34
N PHE A 48 12.74 -0.22 7.05
CA PHE A 48 11.68 -1.08 6.55
C PHE A 48 11.61 -2.41 7.31
N TRP A 49 12.72 -3.12 7.47
CA TRP A 49 12.74 -4.41 8.17
C TRP A 49 12.43 -4.29 9.66
N ARG A 50 12.84 -3.19 10.32
CA ARG A 50 12.45 -2.89 11.71
C ARG A 50 10.94 -2.78 11.85
N PHE A 51 10.26 -2.12 10.92
CA PHE A 51 8.79 -2.06 10.95
C PHE A 51 8.16 -3.40 10.55
N TYR A 52 8.61 -3.99 9.44
CA TYR A 52 7.99 -5.18 8.86
C TYR A 52 8.07 -6.42 9.75
N SER A 53 9.17 -6.59 10.51
CA SER A 53 9.36 -7.72 11.42
C SER A 53 8.39 -7.75 12.60
N HIS A 54 7.82 -6.61 13.00
CA HIS A 54 6.85 -6.50 14.09
C HIS A 54 5.40 -6.53 13.61
N MET A 55 5.15 -6.57 12.29
CA MET A 55 3.80 -6.62 11.73
C MET A 55 3.28 -8.06 11.68
N ILE A 56 1.99 -8.22 12.01
CA ILE A 56 1.26 -9.47 11.74
C ILE A 56 1.24 -9.70 10.23
N ARG A 57 1.54 -10.93 9.80
CA ARG A 57 1.52 -11.25 8.37
C ARG A 57 0.08 -11.24 7.85
N PRO A 58 -0.16 -10.84 6.59
CA PRO A 58 -1.51 -10.77 6.04
C PRO A 58 -2.30 -12.09 6.18
N GLY A 59 -1.64 -13.24 6.01
CA GLY A 59 -2.28 -14.55 6.14
C GLY A 59 -2.76 -14.90 7.56
N ASP A 60 -2.23 -14.22 8.58
CA ASP A 60 -2.55 -14.46 10.00
C ASP A 60 -3.58 -13.46 10.54
N LEU A 61 -4.02 -12.49 9.72
CA LEU A 61 -5.05 -11.54 10.10
C LEU A 61 -6.43 -12.22 10.12
N THR A 62 -7.17 -11.99 11.20
CA THR A 62 -8.56 -12.43 11.33
C THR A 62 -9.51 -11.36 10.84
N GLY A 63 -10.41 -11.71 9.92
CA GLY A 63 -11.48 -10.82 9.45
C GLY A 63 -11.15 -10.08 8.15
N HIS A 64 -11.93 -9.02 7.87
CA HIS A 64 -11.72 -8.16 6.73
C HIS A 64 -10.68 -7.10 7.08
N SER A 65 -9.50 -7.18 6.48
CA SER A 65 -8.40 -6.27 6.78
C SER A 65 -7.60 -5.93 5.53
N ASP A 66 -6.95 -4.78 5.55
CA ASP A 66 -6.21 -4.25 4.41
C ASP A 66 -4.89 -3.63 4.87
N PHE A 67 -3.78 -3.99 4.22
CA PHE A 67 -2.53 -3.24 4.33
C PHE A 67 -2.30 -2.42 3.08
N HIS A 68 -1.83 -1.20 3.28
CA HIS A 68 -1.54 -0.24 2.23
C HIS A 68 -0.10 0.23 2.40
N LEU A 69 0.70 0.11 1.34
CA LEU A 69 2.06 0.65 1.30
C LEU A 69 2.16 1.55 0.08
N PHE A 70 2.19 2.86 0.29
CA PHE A 70 2.25 3.86 -0.78
C PHE A 70 3.50 4.71 -0.65
N LYS A 71 3.93 5.31 -1.77
CA LYS A 71 4.99 6.31 -1.76
C LYS A 71 4.57 7.50 -0.89
N GLU A 72 5.57 8.17 -0.33
CA GLU A 72 5.35 9.38 0.48
C GLU A 72 4.54 10.42 -0.29
N GLY A 73 3.62 11.07 0.41
CA GLY A 73 2.75 12.10 -0.17
C GLY A 73 1.59 11.58 -1.02
N ILE A 74 1.51 10.26 -1.28
CA ILE A 74 0.40 9.66 -2.02
C ILE A 74 -0.53 8.94 -1.05
N LYS A 75 -1.77 9.40 -0.94
CA LYS A 75 -2.79 8.74 -0.12
C LYS A 75 -3.33 7.51 -0.85
N PRO A 76 -3.68 6.42 -0.15
CA PRO A 76 -4.23 5.19 -0.73
C PRO A 76 -5.72 5.36 -1.13
N MET A 77 -6.03 6.43 -1.85
CA MET A 77 -7.39 6.84 -2.21
C MET A 77 -7.39 7.37 -3.65
N TRP A 78 -8.49 7.15 -4.35
CA TRP A 78 -8.57 7.45 -5.79
C TRP A 78 -8.62 8.95 -6.07
N GLU A 79 -9.05 9.74 -5.09
CA GLU A 79 -9.14 11.20 -5.15
C GLU A 79 -7.76 11.86 -5.10
N ASP A 80 -6.74 11.14 -4.64
CA ASP A 80 -5.36 11.64 -4.63
C ASP A 80 -4.92 12.00 -6.05
N ASP A 81 -4.23 13.13 -6.19
CA ASP A 81 -3.82 13.65 -7.50
C ASP A 81 -2.94 12.66 -8.28
N ALA A 82 -2.18 11.82 -7.58
CA ALA A 82 -1.37 10.79 -8.21
C ALA A 82 -2.20 9.58 -8.67
N ASN A 83 -3.38 9.34 -8.08
CA ASN A 83 -4.19 8.15 -8.37
C ASN A 83 -5.39 8.45 -9.30
N LYS A 84 -5.86 9.70 -9.40
CA LYS A 84 -7.12 10.02 -10.11
C LYS A 84 -7.20 9.60 -11.57
N MET A 85 -6.07 9.60 -12.29
CA MET A 85 -5.97 9.12 -13.69
C MET A 85 -5.39 7.70 -13.80
N GLY A 86 -5.19 7.07 -12.66
CA GLY A 86 -4.49 5.81 -12.52
C GLY A 86 -5.40 4.60 -12.58
N GLY A 87 -4.77 3.47 -12.27
CA GLY A 87 -5.46 2.21 -12.12
C GLY A 87 -4.66 1.25 -11.27
N LYS A 88 -5.18 0.03 -11.17
CA LYS A 88 -4.56 -1.03 -10.40
C LYS A 88 -4.62 -2.37 -11.11
N TRP A 89 -3.52 -3.10 -11.04
CA TRP A 89 -3.53 -4.53 -11.28
C TRP A 89 -4.07 -5.24 -10.04
N ILE A 90 -4.95 -6.21 -10.25
CA ILE A 90 -5.64 -6.97 -9.22
C ILE A 90 -5.35 -8.45 -9.44
N ILE A 91 -4.90 -9.12 -8.39
CA ILE A 91 -4.63 -10.56 -8.39
C ILE A 91 -5.38 -11.18 -7.22
N ARG A 92 -6.28 -12.11 -7.54
CA ARG A 92 -6.99 -12.91 -6.55
C ARG A 92 -6.19 -14.16 -6.22
N LEU A 93 -5.94 -14.34 -4.93
CA LEU A 93 -5.12 -15.42 -4.39
C LEU A 93 -5.97 -16.33 -3.51
N ARG A 94 -5.70 -17.62 -3.60
CA ARG A 94 -6.22 -18.57 -2.61
C ARG A 94 -5.57 -18.30 -1.26
N LYS A 95 -6.29 -18.65 -0.18
CA LYS A 95 -5.77 -18.56 1.19
C LYS A 95 -4.43 -19.26 1.35
N GLY A 96 -3.58 -18.69 2.22
CA GLY A 96 -2.23 -19.17 2.50
C GLY A 96 -1.14 -18.61 1.58
N LEU A 97 -1.49 -17.88 0.51
CA LEU A 97 -0.51 -17.27 -0.40
C LEU A 97 -0.21 -15.79 -0.10
N ALA A 98 -1.12 -15.10 0.59
CA ALA A 98 -1.07 -13.65 0.77
C ALA A 98 0.23 -13.16 1.40
N SER A 99 0.71 -13.80 2.47
CA SER A 99 1.92 -13.35 3.19
C SER A 99 3.15 -13.33 2.30
N ARG A 100 3.38 -14.41 1.54
CA ARG A 100 4.53 -14.53 0.63
C ARG A 100 4.39 -13.58 -0.57
N CYS A 101 3.21 -13.53 -1.18
CA CYS A 101 3.00 -12.66 -2.34
C CYS A 101 3.08 -11.18 -1.94
N TRP A 102 2.60 -10.81 -0.75
CA TRP A 102 2.73 -9.46 -0.22
C TRP A 102 4.20 -9.08 0.01
N GLU A 103 4.97 -9.95 0.67
CA GLU A 103 6.41 -9.71 0.89
C GLU A 103 7.17 -9.54 -0.44
N ASN A 104 6.96 -10.45 -1.39
CA ASN A 104 7.59 -10.34 -2.71
C ASN A 104 7.20 -9.06 -3.45
N LEU A 105 5.94 -8.62 -3.33
CA LEU A 105 5.46 -7.40 -3.98
C LEU A 105 6.13 -6.16 -3.41
N ILE A 106 6.14 -6.01 -2.09
CA ILE A 106 6.70 -4.82 -1.45
C ILE A 106 8.21 -4.76 -1.61
N LEU A 107 8.91 -5.90 -1.59
CA LEU A 107 10.34 -5.96 -1.88
C LEU A 107 10.64 -5.60 -3.33
N ALA A 108 9.81 -6.05 -4.29
CA ALA A 108 9.95 -5.64 -5.69
C ALA A 108 9.72 -4.14 -5.88
N MET A 109 8.77 -3.55 -5.13
CA MET A 109 8.49 -2.11 -5.17
C MET A 109 9.63 -1.31 -4.55
N LEU A 110 10.12 -1.69 -3.37
CA LEU A 110 11.24 -1.03 -2.69
C LEU A 110 12.57 -1.17 -3.44
N GLY A 111 12.78 -2.32 -4.09
CA GLY A 111 13.94 -2.56 -4.95
C GLY A 111 13.80 -2.01 -6.37
N GLU A 112 12.79 -1.15 -6.61
CA GLU A 112 12.52 -0.47 -7.89
C GLU A 112 12.47 -1.42 -9.10
N GLN A 113 12.06 -2.68 -8.89
CA GLN A 113 12.13 -3.77 -9.88
C GLN A 113 11.16 -3.63 -11.07
N PHE A 114 10.23 -2.69 -10.99
CA PHE A 114 9.22 -2.45 -12.03
C PHE A 114 9.77 -1.68 -13.24
N MET A 115 10.85 -0.91 -13.08
CA MET A 115 11.51 -0.20 -14.19
C MET A 115 10.53 0.66 -15.03
N VAL A 116 9.62 1.34 -14.35
CA VAL A 116 8.59 2.26 -14.92
C VAL A 116 8.75 3.69 -14.39
N GLY A 117 9.92 4.03 -13.86
CA GLY A 117 10.19 5.35 -13.26
C GLY A 117 9.23 5.64 -12.10
N GLU A 118 8.62 6.82 -12.11
CA GLU A 118 7.76 7.30 -11.03
C GLU A 118 6.30 6.81 -11.10
N GLU A 119 5.97 5.87 -12.00
CA GLU A 119 4.60 5.44 -12.24
C GLU A 119 3.96 4.67 -11.08
N ILE A 120 4.73 3.94 -10.27
CA ILE A 120 4.16 3.20 -9.13
C ILE A 120 3.73 4.17 -8.03
N CYS A 121 2.46 4.07 -7.60
CA CYS A 121 1.91 4.80 -6.47
C CYS A 121 2.04 4.02 -5.17
N GLY A 122 1.67 2.74 -5.20
CA GLY A 122 1.65 1.89 -4.01
C GLY A 122 1.07 0.51 -4.25
N ALA A 123 1.01 -0.28 -3.17
CA ALA A 123 0.52 -1.64 -3.16
C ALA A 123 -0.50 -1.84 -2.02
N VAL A 124 -1.45 -2.74 -2.24
CA VAL A 124 -2.47 -3.12 -1.27
C VAL A 124 -2.60 -4.63 -1.19
N VAL A 125 -2.69 -5.18 0.01
CA VAL A 125 -3.17 -6.54 0.25
C VAL A 125 -4.44 -6.49 1.09
N SER A 126 -5.45 -7.20 0.61
CA SER A 126 -6.80 -7.23 1.15
C SER A 126 -7.13 -8.66 1.57
N VAL A 127 -7.25 -8.90 2.87
CA VAL A 127 -7.63 -10.18 3.44
C VAL A 127 -9.16 -10.26 3.47
N ARG A 128 -9.74 -11.26 2.79
CA ARG A 128 -11.20 -11.48 2.75
C ARG A 128 -11.52 -12.92 3.19
N PHE A 129 -12.79 -13.30 3.23
CA PHE A 129 -13.18 -14.61 3.73
C PHE A 129 -12.72 -15.77 2.83
N GLN A 130 -13.02 -15.71 1.53
CA GLN A 130 -12.77 -16.81 0.58
C GLN A 130 -11.41 -16.72 -0.12
N GLU A 131 -10.97 -15.50 -0.39
CA GLU A 131 -9.75 -15.22 -1.16
C GLU A 131 -9.04 -14.02 -0.55
N ASP A 132 -7.76 -13.87 -0.87
CA ASP A 132 -7.00 -12.66 -0.59
C ASP A 132 -6.76 -11.94 -1.90
N ILE A 133 -6.72 -10.61 -1.87
CA ILE A 133 -6.55 -9.80 -3.06
C ILE A 133 -5.29 -8.98 -2.90
N ILE A 134 -4.38 -9.06 -3.87
CA ILE A 134 -3.21 -8.19 -3.95
C ILE A 134 -3.39 -7.24 -5.12
N SER A 135 -3.04 -5.98 -4.91
CA SER A 135 -3.04 -4.99 -5.97
C SER A 135 -1.83 -4.06 -5.93
N ILE A 136 -1.44 -3.57 -7.10
CA ILE A 136 -0.45 -2.50 -7.28
C ILE A 136 -1.08 -1.39 -8.10
N TRP A 137 -0.85 -0.15 -7.68
CA TRP A 137 -1.47 1.06 -8.20
C TRP A 137 -0.43 1.86 -8.98
N ASN A 138 -0.83 2.42 -10.12
CA ASN A 138 0.01 3.30 -10.93
C ASN A 138 -0.73 4.56 -11.39
N LYS A 139 0.05 5.60 -11.71
CA LYS A 139 -0.44 6.97 -11.98
C LYS A 139 -1.25 7.09 -13.27
N THR A 140 -0.82 6.40 -14.33
CA THR A 140 -1.36 6.61 -15.67
C THR A 140 -1.99 5.34 -16.23
N ALA A 141 -3.31 5.23 -16.17
CA ALA A 141 -4.00 4.03 -16.68
C ALA A 141 -4.04 3.91 -18.21
N SER A 142 -3.91 5.02 -18.94
CA SER A 142 -3.89 5.03 -20.40
C SER A 142 -2.57 4.55 -20.99
N ASP A 143 -1.48 4.50 -20.20
CA ASP A 143 -0.18 4.03 -20.65
C ASP A 143 -0.14 2.49 -20.68
N GLN A 144 -0.40 1.94 -21.87
CA GLN A 144 -0.40 0.50 -22.10
C GLN A 144 1.00 -0.13 -21.95
N ALA A 145 2.08 0.62 -22.25
CA ALA A 145 3.43 0.10 -22.15
C ALA A 145 3.84 -0.06 -20.68
N THR A 146 3.56 0.96 -19.87
CA THR A 146 3.77 0.92 -18.42
C THR A 146 2.92 -0.18 -17.77
N THR A 147 1.62 -0.23 -18.04
CA THR A 147 0.73 -1.23 -17.43
C THR A 147 1.10 -2.66 -17.83
N ALA A 148 1.53 -2.90 -19.08
CA ALA A 148 2.05 -4.20 -19.51
C ALA A 148 3.37 -4.56 -18.80
N ARG A 149 4.30 -3.61 -18.65
CA ARG A 149 5.57 -3.86 -17.92
C ARG A 149 5.32 -4.18 -16.45
N ILE A 150 4.36 -3.51 -15.81
CA ILE A 150 3.95 -3.81 -14.43
C ILE A 150 3.40 -5.23 -14.33
N ARG A 151 2.51 -5.63 -15.25
CA ARG A 151 1.96 -6.99 -15.31
C ARG A 151 3.05 -8.05 -15.41
N ASP A 152 3.99 -7.86 -16.33
CA ASP A 152 5.04 -8.84 -16.60
C ASP A 152 6.00 -8.95 -15.41
N THR A 153 6.30 -7.83 -14.76
CA THR A 153 7.07 -7.80 -13.51
C THR A 153 6.33 -8.52 -12.38
N LEU A 154 5.04 -8.27 -12.18
CA LEU A 154 4.22 -8.95 -11.17
C LEU A 154 4.27 -10.47 -11.35
N ARG A 155 4.08 -10.97 -12.58
CA ARG A 155 4.17 -12.42 -12.87
C ARG A 155 5.51 -13.00 -12.44
N ARG A 156 6.60 -12.29 -12.74
CA ARG A 156 7.96 -12.69 -12.41
C ARG A 156 8.22 -12.69 -10.90
N VAL A 157 7.94 -11.58 -10.20
CA VAL A 157 8.31 -11.42 -8.78
C VAL A 157 7.42 -12.23 -7.84
N LEU A 158 6.17 -12.44 -8.22
CA LEU A 158 5.21 -13.22 -7.44
C LEU A 158 5.28 -14.73 -7.75
N ASN A 159 6.11 -15.16 -8.71
CA ASN A 159 6.21 -16.55 -9.18
C ASN A 159 4.83 -17.15 -9.50
N LEU A 160 3.98 -16.39 -10.18
CA LEU A 160 2.61 -16.82 -10.46
C LEU A 160 2.57 -17.82 -11.61
N PRO A 161 1.73 -18.87 -11.51
CA PRO A 161 1.41 -19.73 -12.63
C PRO A 161 0.95 -18.92 -13.86
N PRO A 162 1.25 -19.38 -15.10
CA PRO A 162 0.90 -18.65 -16.31
C PRO A 162 -0.62 -18.48 -16.51
N ASN A 163 -1.41 -19.35 -15.90
CA ASN A 163 -2.88 -19.32 -15.88
C ASN A 163 -3.48 -18.42 -14.79
N THR A 164 -2.67 -17.80 -13.93
CA THR A 164 -3.18 -16.84 -12.96
C THR A 164 -3.78 -15.64 -13.68
N ILE A 165 -5.06 -15.40 -13.41
CA ILE A 165 -5.81 -14.27 -13.93
C ILE A 165 -5.34 -13.01 -13.20
N MET A 166 -4.96 -12.01 -13.97
CA MET A 166 -4.64 -10.67 -13.48
C MET A 166 -5.58 -9.71 -14.19
N GLU A 167 -6.26 -8.87 -13.42
CA GLU A 167 -7.24 -7.92 -13.95
C GLU A 167 -6.73 -6.51 -13.74
N TYR A 168 -6.75 -5.68 -14.79
CA TYR A 168 -6.45 -4.26 -14.67
C TYR A 168 -7.75 -3.47 -14.57
N LYS A 169 -7.88 -2.61 -13.56
CA LYS A 169 -9.03 -1.70 -13.42
C LYS A 169 -8.55 -0.27 -13.27
N THR A 170 -9.15 0.62 -14.05
CA THR A 170 -9.02 2.06 -13.82
C THR A 170 -9.71 2.43 -12.51
N HIS A 171 -9.21 3.47 -11.83
CA HIS A 171 -9.87 3.95 -10.61
C HIS A 171 -11.26 4.52 -10.92
N THR A 172 -11.42 5.22 -12.04
CA THR A 172 -12.70 5.76 -12.52
C THR A 172 -13.76 4.69 -12.77
N ASP A 173 -13.40 3.55 -13.39
CA ASP A 173 -14.36 2.47 -13.59
C ASP A 173 -14.70 1.74 -12.28
N SER A 174 -13.72 1.60 -11.37
CA SER A 174 -13.95 1.01 -10.06
C SER A 174 -14.99 1.79 -9.24
N ILE A 175 -15.04 3.13 -9.39
CA ILE A 175 -16.02 4.00 -8.71
C ILE A 175 -17.41 3.84 -9.30
N LYS A 176 -17.55 3.67 -10.62
CA LYS A 176 -18.87 3.44 -11.24
C LYS A 176 -19.56 2.24 -10.61
N TYR A 177 -18.83 1.16 -10.33
CA TYR A 177 -19.39 -0.01 -9.66
C TYR A 177 -19.77 0.26 -8.20
N VAL A 178 -18.96 1.00 -7.44
CA VAL A 178 -19.25 1.34 -6.05
C VAL A 178 -20.44 2.30 -5.95
N CYS A 179 -20.47 3.36 -6.77
CA CYS A 179 -21.63 4.26 -6.85
C CYS A 179 -22.88 3.52 -7.32
N LEU A 180 -22.79 2.64 -8.33
CA LEU A 180 -23.94 1.85 -8.79
C LEU A 180 -24.46 0.92 -7.68
N LEU A 181 -23.56 0.28 -6.93
CA LEU A 181 -23.93 -0.52 -5.75
C LEU A 181 -24.61 0.34 -4.68
N LEU A 182 -24.03 1.50 -4.32
CA LEU A 182 -24.63 2.43 -3.35
C LEU A 182 -26.00 2.95 -3.81
N PHE A 183 -26.19 3.25 -5.10
CA PHE A 183 -27.48 3.64 -5.66
C PHE A 183 -28.52 2.51 -5.62
N LEU A 184 -28.10 1.26 -5.81
CA LEU A 184 -28.99 0.10 -5.71
C LEU A 184 -29.38 -0.19 -4.25
N PHE A 185 -28.48 0.02 -3.29
CA PHE A 185 -28.76 -0.15 -1.86
C PHE A 185 -29.46 1.05 -1.21
N SER A 186 -29.34 2.26 -1.77
CA SER A 186 -30.09 3.44 -1.32
C SER A 186 -31.50 3.52 -1.93
N SER A 187 -31.84 2.65 -2.88
CA SER A 187 -33.17 2.62 -3.46
C SER A 187 -34.17 2.04 -2.45
N PRO A 188 -35.27 2.73 -2.12
CA PRO A 188 -36.28 2.25 -1.16
C PRO A 188 -36.92 0.91 -1.57
N ALA A 189 -36.78 0.49 -2.84
CA ALA A 189 -37.22 -0.82 -3.31
C ALA A 189 -36.39 -2.00 -2.74
N PHE A 190 -35.11 -1.79 -2.42
CA PHE A 190 -34.23 -2.85 -1.90
C PHE A 190 -34.40 -3.08 -0.39
N LEU A 191 -34.75 -2.02 0.36
CA LEU A 191 -35.06 -2.10 1.79
C LEU A 191 -36.34 -2.92 2.08
N SER A 192 -37.26 -3.00 1.12
CA SER A 192 -38.51 -3.75 1.25
C SER A 192 -38.30 -5.28 1.22
N LEU A 193 -37.18 -5.76 0.67
CA LEU A 193 -36.92 -7.20 0.49
C LEU A 193 -36.19 -7.86 1.69
N GLN A 194 -35.55 -7.08 2.56
CA GLN A 194 -34.82 -7.61 3.74
C GLN A 194 -35.71 -7.74 5.00
N LEU A 195 -36.94 -7.21 4.98
CA LEU A 195 -37.86 -7.23 6.14
C LEU A 195 -38.57 -8.57 6.36
N PHE A 196 -38.39 -9.58 5.49
CA PHE A 196 -39.13 -10.85 5.59
C PHE A 196 -38.34 -12.06 6.12
N HIS A 197 -37.09 -11.90 6.57
CA HIS A 197 -36.38 -13.04 7.16
C HIS A 197 -35.25 -12.69 8.15
N LYS A 198 -35.58 -12.46 9.42
CA LYS A 198 -34.71 -12.85 10.55
C LYS A 198 -35.52 -13.17 11.81
N PRO A 199 -35.26 -14.31 12.49
CA PRO A 199 -35.63 -14.50 13.88
C PRO A 199 -34.63 -13.78 14.80
N ALA A 200 -35.11 -13.42 15.98
CA ALA A 200 -34.41 -12.68 17.02
C ALA A 200 -33.30 -13.49 17.72
N CYS A 201 -32.22 -12.81 18.11
CA CYS A 201 -31.47 -13.19 19.31
C CYS A 201 -30.77 -11.97 19.92
N SER A 202 -30.96 -11.82 21.23
CA SER A 202 -30.65 -10.67 22.07
C SER A 202 -29.51 -10.93 23.04
N HIS A 203 -28.68 -9.90 23.28
CA HIS A 203 -27.73 -9.66 24.41
C HIS A 203 -26.58 -10.67 24.61
N ILE A 204 -25.34 -10.25 24.89
CA ILE A 204 -24.87 -9.67 26.17
C ILE A 204 -23.63 -8.78 25.93
N PHE A 205 -23.60 -7.61 26.59
CA PHE A 205 -22.43 -6.75 26.78
C PHE A 205 -21.75 -7.13 28.12
N SER A 206 -20.42 -7.22 28.17
CA SER A 206 -19.69 -6.93 29.41
C SER A 206 -18.30 -6.37 29.12
N ASN A 207 -17.96 -5.39 29.94
CA ASN A 207 -16.89 -4.41 29.89
C ASN A 207 -15.59 -4.97 30.50
N GLN A 208 -14.40 -4.51 30.05
CA GLN A 208 -13.33 -3.99 30.93
C GLN A 208 -11.99 -3.70 30.21
N ARG A 209 -11.43 -2.52 30.56
CA ARG A 209 -10.00 -2.14 30.72
C ARG A 209 -9.13 -2.21 29.45
N GLY A 210 -8.59 -1.12 28.92
CA GLY A 210 -7.85 -0.05 29.60
C GLY A 210 -6.36 -0.26 29.30
N ASP A 211 -5.85 0.33 28.22
CA ASP A 211 -4.41 0.47 27.99
C ASP A 211 -4.13 1.56 26.93
N GLU A 212 -3.34 2.56 27.32
CA GLU A 212 -2.89 3.68 26.48
C GLU A 212 -1.98 3.12 25.37
N ARG A 213 -2.47 3.12 24.13
CA ARG A 213 -1.67 2.74 22.95
C ARG A 213 -1.61 3.86 21.95
N VAL A 214 -0.39 4.33 21.74
CA VAL A 214 0.15 5.06 20.60
C VAL A 214 -0.74 4.94 19.36
N HIS A 215 -1.39 6.05 19.01
CA HIS A 215 -2.24 6.15 17.83
C HIS A 215 -1.40 6.11 16.55
N LEU A 216 -1.08 4.90 16.09
CA LEU A 216 -0.76 4.69 14.69
C LEU A 216 -2.05 4.85 13.92
N HIS A 217 -2.12 5.82 13.01
CA HIS A 217 -3.22 5.97 12.07
C HIS A 217 -3.14 4.83 11.03
N VAL A 218 -3.40 3.59 11.47
CA VAL A 218 -3.96 2.57 10.61
C VAL A 218 -5.30 3.15 10.20
N ALA A 219 -5.38 3.70 9.00
CA ALA A 219 -6.65 4.09 8.43
C ALA A 219 -7.49 2.82 8.29
N PHE A 220 -8.20 2.44 9.35
CA PHE A 220 -9.46 1.71 9.25
C PHE A 220 -10.39 2.64 8.49
N SER A 221 -10.27 2.63 7.16
CA SER A 221 -11.36 3.10 6.33
C SER A 221 -12.49 2.10 6.57
N MET A 222 -13.34 2.38 7.56
CA MET A 222 -14.72 1.91 7.58
C MET A 222 -15.46 2.53 6.39
N ALA A 223 -15.04 2.17 5.18
CA ALA A 223 -15.84 2.35 3.98
C ALA A 223 -16.63 1.07 3.78
N CYS A 224 -17.60 0.84 4.66
CA CYS A 224 -18.70 -0.11 4.49
C CYS A 224 -19.86 0.34 5.38
N PHE A 225 -20.68 1.25 4.85
CA PHE A 225 -22.12 1.06 4.78
C PHE A 225 -22.60 1.55 3.40
#